data_AF-A0A943U2J1-F1
#
_entry.id   AF-A0A943U2J1-F1
#
_cell.length_a   1.000
_cell.length_b   1.000
_cell.length_c   1.000
_cell.angle_alpha   90.00
_cell.angle_beta   90.00
_cell.angle_gamma   90.00
#
_symmetry.space_group_name_H-M   'P 1'
#
loop_
_entity.id
_entity.type
_entity.pdbx_description
1 polymer ?
#
loop_
_entity_poly.entity_id
_entity_poly.type
_entity_poly.pdbx_seq_one_letter_code
_entity_poly.pdbx_strand_id
1 'polypeptide(L)'
;MKPLTEKLYTIPVIRRIVQLIMVGGLGKWAFYGIFRCPFLVPFVNCQSCPVLTCWGRLTAYFYTAWLIIPISAILVGRAFCGWVCPVGFVNQVLGKAALFKLRSRKKILRFGQLGMALLIVACAYIYFIMDNPRMMIPIRTGEVFNSIYLSFQHASPFWLARTIFIIVLIIGSLIVANAWCRFVCPAGGLFEIVKKISLFGIRKTSACDNCDACLRVCEMGTRPEEMNCNNCGSCLHVCHNDAIYWGKKKHE
;
A
#
# COMPACT_ATOMS: atom_id res chain seq x y z
N MET A 1 4.62 4.47 -38.02
CA MET A 1 4.06 3.64 -36.93
C MET A 1 5.01 3.57 -35.71
N LYS A 2 5.51 4.72 -35.23
CA LYS A 2 6.42 4.89 -34.07
C LYS A 2 5.83 5.50 -32.76
N PRO A 3 4.51 5.76 -32.58
CA PRO A 3 4.05 6.53 -31.41
C PRO A 3 3.81 5.72 -30.11
N LEU A 4 3.88 4.38 -30.12
CA LEU A 4 3.68 3.57 -28.90
C LEU A 4 4.95 3.43 -28.04
N THR A 5 6.13 3.37 -28.66
CA THR A 5 7.40 3.14 -27.96
C THR A 5 7.80 4.31 -27.07
N GLU A 6 7.51 5.54 -27.47
CA GLU A 6 7.78 6.74 -26.67
C GLU A 6 6.90 6.79 -25.40
N LYS A 7 5.61 6.46 -25.54
CA LYS A 7 4.65 6.37 -24.42
C LYS A 7 5.00 5.28 -23.41
N LEU A 8 5.57 4.16 -23.86
CA LEU A 8 5.92 3.02 -23.02
C LEU A 8 7.12 3.31 -22.09
N TYR A 9 8.07 4.14 -22.51
CA TYR A 9 9.20 4.58 -21.68
C TYR A 9 8.82 5.68 -20.68
N THR A 10 7.76 6.46 -20.94
CA THR A 10 7.31 7.53 -20.04
C THR A 10 6.60 7.00 -18.78
N ILE A 11 5.94 5.83 -18.86
CA ILE A 11 5.11 5.29 -17.76
C ILE A 11 5.88 5.13 -16.44
N PRO A 12 7.07 4.49 -16.40
CA PRO A 12 7.84 4.38 -15.16
C PRO A 12 8.23 5.73 -14.57
N VAL A 13 8.55 6.71 -15.41
CA VAL A 13 8.94 8.07 -14.99
C VAL A 13 7.75 8.81 -14.40
N ILE A 14 6.62 8.87 -15.13
CA ILE A 14 5.37 9.49 -14.65
C ILE A 14 4.95 8.85 -13.34
N ARG A 15 4.99 7.52 -13.24
CA ARG A 15 4.68 6.80 -12.01
C ARG A 15 5.52 7.30 -10.83
N ARG A 16 6.83 7.50 -11.02
CA ARG A 16 7.71 8.01 -9.95
C ARG A 16 7.40 9.44 -9.57
N ILE A 17 7.09 10.31 -10.54
CA ILE A 17 6.68 11.69 -10.29
C ILE A 17 5.39 11.72 -9.46
N VAL A 18 4.38 10.94 -9.85
CA VAL A 18 3.11 10.83 -9.10
C VAL A 18 3.37 10.33 -7.68
N GLN A 19 4.19 9.29 -7.51
CA GLN A 19 4.52 8.76 -6.18
C GLN A 19 5.19 9.82 -5.29
N LEU A 20 6.14 10.60 -5.82
CA LEU A 20 6.83 11.64 -5.06
C LEU A 20 5.86 12.75 -4.62
N ILE A 21 5.00 13.21 -5.54
CA ILE A 21 3.95 14.19 -5.22
C ILE A 21 3.02 13.66 -4.13
N MET A 22 2.58 12.41 -4.25
CA MET A 22 1.64 11.80 -3.30
C MET A 22 2.28 11.51 -1.95
N VAL A 23 3.60 11.25 -1.88
CA VAL A 23 4.33 11.19 -0.62
C VAL A 23 4.38 12.56 0.06
N GLY A 24 4.58 13.65 -0.70
CA GLY A 24 4.49 15.00 -0.16
C GLY A 24 3.09 15.37 0.34
N GLY A 25 2.05 14.99 -0.40
CA GLY A 25 0.64 15.28 -0.08
C GLY A 25 0.04 14.31 0.95
N LEU A 26 -0.21 13.06 0.53
CA LEU A 26 -0.84 12.02 1.36
C LEU A 26 0.12 11.43 2.39
N GLY A 27 1.43 11.50 2.21
CA GLY A 27 2.40 10.95 3.17
C GLY A 27 2.33 11.64 4.54
N LYS A 28 2.06 12.95 4.58
CA LYS A 28 1.81 13.66 5.85
C LYS A 28 0.62 13.09 6.60
N TRP A 29 -0.45 12.70 5.90
CA TRP A 29 -1.58 12.03 6.53
C TRP A 29 -1.24 10.58 6.91
N ALA A 30 -0.62 9.84 5.99
CA ALA A 30 -0.28 8.43 6.16
C ALA A 30 0.71 8.18 7.33
N PHE A 31 1.88 8.81 7.30
CA PHE A 31 2.93 8.54 8.30
C PHE A 31 2.61 9.15 9.65
N TYR A 32 1.97 10.32 9.68
CA TYR A 32 1.52 10.92 10.93
C TYR A 32 0.42 10.08 11.59
N GLY A 33 -0.51 9.52 10.81
CA GLY A 33 -1.52 8.57 11.29
C GLY A 33 -0.91 7.27 11.82
N ILE A 34 0.11 6.71 11.15
CA ILE A 34 0.77 5.48 11.63
C ILE A 34 1.50 5.72 12.95
N PHE A 35 2.40 6.71 13.00
CA PHE A 35 3.35 6.84 14.09
C PHE A 35 2.86 7.68 15.27
N ARG A 36 1.92 8.60 15.07
CA ARG A 36 1.49 9.54 16.13
C ARG A 36 0.05 9.40 16.55
N CYS A 37 -0.75 8.59 15.86
CA CYS A 37 -2.14 8.40 16.24
C CYS A 37 -2.24 7.54 17.50
N PRO A 38 -3.04 7.96 18.50
CA PRO A 38 -3.18 7.23 19.76
C PRO A 38 -4.07 5.98 19.65
N PHE A 39 -4.69 5.76 18.49
CA PHE A 39 -5.64 4.69 18.25
C PHE A 39 -4.97 3.38 17.79
N LEU A 40 -5.61 2.25 18.11
CA LEU A 40 -5.12 0.93 17.73
C LEU A 40 -5.25 0.68 16.22
N VAL A 41 -6.36 1.10 15.61
CA VAL A 41 -6.52 1.16 14.14
C VAL A 41 -6.25 2.60 13.68
N PRO A 42 -5.08 2.89 13.10
CA PRO A 42 -4.76 4.23 12.60
C PRO A 42 -5.68 4.58 11.42
N PHE A 43 -5.79 5.89 11.11
CA PHE A 43 -6.49 6.46 9.94
C PHE A 43 -8.01 6.59 9.99
N VAL A 44 -8.71 5.81 10.82
CA VAL A 44 -10.18 5.79 10.76
C VAL A 44 -10.83 6.89 11.60
N ASN A 45 -10.13 7.43 12.61
CA ASN A 45 -10.70 8.40 13.54
C ASN A 45 -9.86 9.68 13.70
N CYS A 46 -9.25 10.18 12.62
CA CYS A 46 -8.44 11.40 12.73
C CYS A 46 -9.24 12.67 13.06
N GLN A 47 -10.55 12.67 12.82
CA GLN A 47 -11.44 13.76 13.24
C GLN A 47 -11.53 13.89 14.77
N SER A 48 -11.58 12.76 15.48
CA SER A 48 -11.65 12.73 16.96
C SER A 48 -10.26 12.65 17.61
N CYS A 49 -9.19 12.87 16.84
CA CYS A 49 -7.83 12.82 17.34
C CYS A 49 -7.50 14.12 18.11
N PRO A 50 -7.02 14.04 19.36
CA PRO A 50 -6.66 15.22 20.14
C PRO A 50 -5.43 15.95 19.58
N VAL A 51 -4.75 15.36 18.60
CA VAL A 51 -3.57 15.94 17.98
C VAL A 51 -3.99 16.97 16.92
N LEU A 52 -3.81 18.25 17.26
CA LEU A 52 -4.08 19.42 16.40
C LEU A 52 -3.50 19.31 14.98
N THR A 53 -2.39 18.58 14.83
CA THR A 53 -1.65 18.43 13.57
C THR A 53 -2.01 17.16 12.78
N CYS A 54 -3.09 16.42 13.11
CA CYS A 54 -3.54 15.39 12.16
C CYS A 54 -4.11 16.08 10.91
N TRP A 55 -3.40 15.97 9.79
CA TRP A 55 -3.84 16.48 8.48
C TRP A 55 -5.18 15.86 8.03
N GLY A 56 -5.53 14.67 8.54
CA GLY A 56 -6.84 14.04 8.34
C GLY A 56 -7.97 14.67 9.16
N ARG A 57 -7.72 15.68 10.00
CA ARG A 57 -8.76 16.50 10.62
C ARG A 57 -9.35 17.49 9.61
N LEU A 58 -8.60 17.86 8.57
CA LEU A 58 -9.12 18.64 7.47
C LEU A 58 -10.22 17.83 6.77
N THR A 59 -11.46 18.26 6.96
CA THR A 59 -12.67 17.57 6.49
C THR A 59 -12.57 17.22 5.00
N ALA A 60 -12.09 18.16 4.18
CA ALA A 60 -11.86 17.94 2.76
C ALA A 60 -10.91 16.77 2.48
N TYR A 61 -9.76 16.68 3.15
CA TYR A 61 -8.81 15.57 2.94
C TYR A 61 -9.38 14.23 3.38
N PHE A 62 -10.10 14.21 4.51
CA PHE A 62 -10.66 12.99 5.07
C PHE A 62 -11.77 12.43 4.16
N TYR A 63 -12.84 13.20 3.94
CA TYR A 63 -13.98 12.72 3.15
C TYR A 63 -13.62 12.45 1.68
N THR A 64 -12.74 13.26 1.10
CA THR A 64 -12.27 13.03 -0.27
C THR A 64 -11.46 11.74 -0.38
N ALA A 65 -10.58 11.43 0.59
CA ALA A 65 -9.85 10.16 0.60
C ALA A 65 -10.79 8.96 0.77
N TRP A 66 -11.80 9.06 1.65
CA TRP A 66 -12.78 7.99 1.88
C TRP A 66 -13.66 7.67 0.67
N LEU A 67 -13.86 8.63 -0.25
CA LEU A 67 -14.59 8.40 -1.50
C LEU A 67 -13.67 7.99 -2.65
N ILE A 68 -12.55 8.69 -2.84
CA ILE A 68 -11.63 8.44 -3.96
C ILE A 68 -10.98 7.07 -3.85
N ILE A 69 -10.61 6.62 -2.64
CA ILE A 69 -9.89 5.36 -2.47
C ILE A 69 -10.76 4.16 -2.94
N PRO A 70 -12.01 3.95 -2.45
CA PRO A 70 -12.87 2.88 -2.94
C PRO A 70 -13.20 3.00 -4.44
N ILE A 71 -13.49 4.22 -4.92
CA ILE A 71 -13.77 4.43 -6.35
C ILE A 71 -12.57 4.02 -7.20
N SER A 72 -11.36 4.42 -6.80
CA SER A 72 -10.13 4.02 -7.49
C SER A 72 -9.93 2.51 -7.45
N ALA A 73 -10.27 1.84 -6.34
CA ALA A 73 -10.18 0.39 -6.23
C ALA A 73 -11.13 -0.31 -7.21
N ILE A 74 -12.37 0.19 -7.37
CA ILE A 74 -13.34 -0.39 -8.31
C ILE A 74 -12.90 -0.15 -9.77
N LEU A 75 -12.38 1.04 -10.08
CA LEU A 75 -11.99 1.38 -11.45
C LEU A 75 -10.71 0.65 -11.89
N VAL A 76 -9.67 0.65 -11.05
CA VAL A 76 -8.31 0.22 -11.44
C VAL A 76 -7.70 -0.85 -10.51
N GLY A 77 -8.48 -1.38 -9.57
CA GLY A 77 -8.06 -2.45 -8.66
C GLY A 77 -6.95 -2.00 -7.72
N ARG A 78 -5.88 -2.78 -7.66
CA ARG A 78 -4.69 -2.48 -6.84
C ARG A 78 -3.78 -1.37 -7.38
N ALA A 79 -4.15 -0.68 -8.46
CA ALA A 79 -3.33 0.40 -9.03
C ALA A 79 -3.03 1.52 -8.01
N PHE A 80 -3.92 1.79 -7.06
CA PHE A 80 -3.69 2.75 -5.98
C PHE A 80 -2.39 2.47 -5.21
N CYS A 81 -2.13 1.20 -4.87
CA CYS A 81 -0.90 0.79 -4.18
C CYS A 81 0.37 1.01 -5.02
N GLY A 82 0.24 0.93 -6.36
CA GLY A 82 1.34 1.12 -7.29
C GLY A 82 1.62 2.58 -7.62
N TRP A 83 0.61 3.46 -7.61
CA TRP A 83 0.72 4.84 -8.12
C TRP A 83 0.59 5.91 -7.04
N VAL A 84 -0.32 5.74 -6.08
CA VAL A 84 -0.77 6.82 -5.20
C VAL A 84 -0.37 6.60 -3.74
N CYS A 85 -0.30 5.35 -3.28
CA CYS A 85 -0.09 5.05 -1.87
C CYS A 85 1.34 5.43 -1.40
N PRO A 86 1.49 6.33 -0.41
CA PRO A 86 2.81 6.74 0.10
C PRO A 86 3.53 5.60 0.83
N VAL A 87 2.78 4.77 1.57
CA VAL A 87 3.33 3.57 2.22
C VAL A 87 3.80 2.55 1.19
N GLY A 88 3.08 2.45 0.05
CA GLY A 88 3.46 1.61 -1.08
C GLY A 88 4.77 2.07 -1.71
N PHE A 89 4.95 3.39 -1.92
CA PHE A 89 6.20 3.95 -2.43
C PHE A 89 7.38 3.66 -1.51
N VAL A 90 7.26 3.92 -0.21
CA VAL A 90 8.34 3.63 0.76
C VAL A 90 8.69 2.15 0.72
N ASN A 91 7.70 1.26 0.69
CA ASN A 91 7.94 -0.18 0.57
C ASN A 91 8.65 -0.58 -0.73
N GLN A 92 8.32 0.06 -1.86
CA GLN A 92 9.00 -0.20 -3.13
C GLN A 92 10.45 0.27 -3.11
N VAL A 93 10.73 1.42 -2.47
CA VAL A 93 12.08 1.95 -2.32
C VAL A 93 12.90 1.03 -1.41
N LEU A 94 12.39 0.68 -0.23
CA LEU A 94 13.04 -0.27 0.68
C LEU A 94 13.21 -1.64 0.02
N GLY A 95 12.24 -2.07 -0.78
CA GLY A 95 12.27 -3.33 -1.52
C GLY A 95 13.36 -3.40 -2.61
N LYS A 96 13.97 -2.28 -3.02
CA LYS A 96 15.15 -2.29 -3.89
C LYS A 96 16.41 -2.73 -3.15
N ALA A 97 16.51 -2.38 -1.88
CA ALA A 97 17.60 -2.78 -0.99
C ALA A 97 17.34 -4.14 -0.32
N ALA A 98 16.21 -4.79 -0.64
CA ALA A 98 15.83 -6.03 0.02
C ALA A 98 16.74 -7.21 -0.36
N LEU A 99 17.10 -8.02 0.63
CA LEU A 99 17.94 -9.21 0.45
C LEU A 99 17.28 -10.27 -0.42
N PHE A 100 15.97 -10.47 -0.25
CA PHE A 100 15.21 -11.49 -0.96
C PHE A 100 14.06 -10.90 -1.77
N LYS A 101 14.08 -11.14 -3.09
CA LYS A 101 12.91 -10.96 -3.95
C LYS A 101 12.15 -12.28 -4.05
N LEU A 102 11.19 -12.49 -3.15
CA LEU A 102 10.34 -13.68 -3.23
C LEU A 102 9.56 -13.68 -4.54
N ARG A 103 9.92 -14.60 -5.44
CA ARG A 103 9.11 -14.93 -6.62
C ARG A 103 7.82 -15.59 -6.17
N SER A 104 6.72 -15.34 -6.89
CA SER A 104 5.36 -15.76 -6.56
C SER A 104 5.19 -17.28 -6.30
N ARG A 105 5.53 -17.76 -5.09
CA ARG A 105 5.20 -19.12 -4.64
C ARG A 105 3.76 -19.12 -4.12
N LYS A 106 2.89 -19.89 -4.78
CA LYS A 106 1.43 -19.86 -4.57
C LYS A 106 1.01 -20.08 -3.10
N LYS A 107 1.70 -20.94 -2.33
CA LYS A 107 1.33 -21.25 -0.93
C LYS A 107 1.57 -20.07 0.02
N ILE A 108 2.79 -19.51 0.05
CA ILE A 108 3.14 -18.44 0.99
C ILE A 108 2.32 -17.17 0.75
N LEU A 109 2.03 -16.85 -0.51
CA LEU A 109 1.20 -15.69 -0.84
C LEU A 109 -0.27 -15.90 -0.47
N ARG A 110 -0.82 -17.11 -0.62
CA ARG A 110 -2.18 -17.42 -0.16
C ARG A 110 -2.32 -17.26 1.35
N PHE A 111 -1.36 -17.75 2.13
CA PHE A 111 -1.35 -17.53 3.58
C PHE A 111 -1.26 -16.05 3.94
N GLY A 112 -0.41 -15.29 3.22
CA GLY A 112 -0.35 -13.84 3.34
C GLY A 112 -1.70 -13.15 3.11
N GLN A 113 -2.41 -13.55 2.07
CA GLN A 113 -3.72 -12.97 1.76
C GLN A 113 -4.79 -13.34 2.76
N LEU A 114 -4.79 -14.57 3.25
CA LEU A 114 -5.64 -14.97 4.36
C LEU A 114 -5.34 -14.12 5.60
N GLY A 115 -4.07 -13.93 5.93
CA GLY A 115 -3.63 -13.04 7.02
C GLY A 115 -4.13 -11.61 6.86
N MET A 116 -4.01 -11.03 5.65
CA MET A 116 -4.57 -9.69 5.37
C MET A 116 -6.10 -9.65 5.51
N ALA A 117 -6.82 -10.70 5.08
CA ALA A 117 -8.27 -10.78 5.22
C ALA A 117 -8.70 -10.88 6.70
N LEU A 118 -8.02 -11.72 7.48
CA LEU A 118 -8.23 -11.81 8.93
C LEU A 118 -7.92 -10.49 9.63
N LEU A 119 -6.88 -9.78 9.19
CA LEU A 119 -6.56 -8.47 9.74
C LEU A 119 -7.62 -7.41 9.41
N ILE A 120 -8.25 -7.45 8.23
CA ILE A 120 -9.41 -6.60 7.92
C ILE A 120 -10.53 -6.84 8.92
N VAL A 121 -10.85 -8.11 9.20
CA VAL A 121 -11.89 -8.49 10.19
C VAL A 121 -11.50 -8.00 11.59
N ALA A 122 -10.24 -8.19 12.00
CA ALA A 122 -9.74 -7.71 13.29
C ALA A 122 -9.81 -6.17 13.40
N CYS A 123 -9.40 -5.43 12.35
CA CYS A 123 -9.52 -3.98 12.31
C CYS A 123 -10.98 -3.52 12.37
N ALA A 124 -11.89 -4.20 11.67
CA ALA A 124 -13.32 -3.90 11.72
C ALA A 124 -13.90 -4.17 13.10
N TYR A 125 -13.52 -5.27 13.76
CA TYR A 125 -13.92 -5.56 15.13
C TYR A 125 -13.45 -4.49 16.11
N ILE A 126 -12.16 -4.13 16.08
CA ILE A 126 -11.60 -3.08 16.94
C ILE A 126 -12.32 -1.74 16.70
N TYR A 127 -12.65 -1.42 15.45
CA TYR A 127 -13.29 -0.17 15.12
C TYR A 127 -14.78 -0.13 15.52
N PHE A 128 -15.58 -1.11 15.11
CA PHE A 128 -17.04 -1.08 15.28
C PHE A 128 -17.52 -1.61 16.64
N ILE A 129 -16.79 -2.57 17.24
CA ILE A 129 -17.20 -3.20 18.51
C ILE A 129 -16.48 -2.56 19.69
N MET A 130 -15.18 -2.27 19.56
CA MET A 130 -14.38 -1.67 20.65
C MET A 130 -14.30 -0.13 20.57
N ASP A 131 -15.03 0.49 19.64
CA ASP A 131 -15.02 1.95 19.41
C ASP A 131 -13.61 2.55 19.20
N ASN A 132 -12.69 1.76 18.63
CA ASN A 132 -11.29 2.12 18.39
C ASN A 132 -10.64 2.83 19.60
N PRO A 133 -10.29 2.10 20.67
CA PRO A 133 -9.93 2.70 21.94
C PRO A 133 -8.67 3.57 21.82
N ARG A 134 -8.63 4.65 22.62
CA ARG A 134 -7.45 5.52 22.75
C ARG A 134 -6.42 4.84 23.64
N MET A 135 -5.29 4.45 23.07
CA MET A 135 -4.25 3.63 23.71
C MET A 135 -2.97 4.40 24.06
N MET A 136 -2.92 5.70 23.78
CA MET A 136 -1.80 6.58 24.13
C MET A 136 -2.30 8.00 24.40
N ILE A 137 -1.75 8.67 25.42
CA ILE A 137 -1.93 10.11 25.62
C ILE A 137 -0.70 10.80 25.02
N PRO A 138 -0.86 11.61 23.95
CA PRO A 138 0.29 12.28 23.35
C PRO A 138 0.79 13.42 24.26
N ILE A 139 1.93 13.23 24.91
CA ILE A 139 2.54 14.23 25.79
C ILE A 139 3.49 15.10 24.95
N ARG A 140 3.34 16.43 25.06
CA ARG A 140 4.23 17.40 24.41
C ARG A 140 4.84 18.32 25.45
N THR A 141 6.13 18.13 25.67
CA THR A 141 7.01 19.12 26.30
C THR A 141 7.74 19.82 25.16
N GLY A 142 7.97 21.13 25.18
CA GLY A 142 8.53 21.88 24.03
C GLY A 142 9.80 21.29 23.37
N GLU A 143 10.49 20.38 24.07
CA GLU A 143 11.59 19.56 23.57
C GLU A 143 11.15 18.21 22.97
N VAL A 144 11.73 17.87 21.81
CA VAL A 144 11.41 16.65 21.04
C VAL A 144 11.76 15.38 21.81
N PHE A 145 12.96 15.30 22.38
CA PHE A 145 13.42 14.09 23.08
C PHE A 145 12.60 13.80 24.33
N ASN A 146 12.29 14.84 25.10
CA ASN A 146 11.48 14.71 26.31
C ASN A 146 10.02 14.31 25.96
N SER A 147 9.46 14.87 24.88
CA SER A 147 8.14 14.44 24.36
C SER A 147 8.11 12.97 23.96
N ILE A 148 9.18 12.48 23.32
CA ILE A 148 9.30 11.08 22.93
C ILE A 148 9.39 10.21 24.18
N TYR A 149 10.30 10.52 25.10
CA TYR A 149 10.51 9.77 26.33
C TYR A 149 9.20 9.61 27.13
N LEU A 150 8.50 10.72 27.37
CA LEU A 150 7.24 10.72 28.11
C LEU A 150 6.13 9.95 27.38
N SER A 151 6.08 10.05 26.04
CA SER A 151 5.12 9.30 25.22
C SER A 151 5.34 7.79 25.33
N PHE A 152 6.60 7.32 25.37
CA PHE A 152 6.90 5.90 25.57
C PHE A 152 6.65 5.44 27.01
N GLN A 153 6.92 6.29 27.99
CA GLN A 153 6.70 5.98 29.40
C GLN A 153 5.21 5.81 29.75
N HIS A 154 4.33 6.58 29.10
CA HIS A 154 2.88 6.56 29.35
C HIS A 154 2.07 5.85 28.24
N ALA A 155 2.75 5.23 27.28
CA ALA A 155 2.08 4.44 26.25
C ALA A 155 1.53 3.14 26.86
N SER A 156 0.31 2.77 26.49
CA SER A 156 -0.21 1.45 26.86
C SER A 156 0.59 0.33 26.17
N PRO A 157 0.62 -0.89 26.75
CA PRO A 157 1.28 -2.03 26.13
C PRO A 157 0.79 -2.33 24.70
N PHE A 158 -0.51 -2.12 24.44
CA PHE A 158 -1.09 -2.34 23.11
C PHE A 158 -0.58 -1.35 22.07
N TRP A 159 -0.41 -0.07 22.44
CA TRP A 159 0.16 0.92 21.52
C TRP A 159 1.64 0.61 21.22
N LEU A 160 2.40 0.23 22.25
CA LEU A 160 3.80 -0.19 22.08
C LEU A 160 3.90 -1.41 21.17
N ALA A 161 3.10 -2.45 21.41
CA ALA A 161 3.06 -3.65 20.58
C ALA A 161 2.74 -3.33 19.12
N ARG A 162 1.75 -2.46 18.86
CA ARG A 162 1.42 -1.96 17.52
C ARG A 162 2.60 -1.24 16.86
N THR A 163 3.25 -0.33 17.58
CA THR A 163 4.38 0.45 17.06
C THR A 163 5.57 -0.45 16.75
N ILE A 164 5.91 -1.40 17.64
CA ILE A 164 6.94 -2.40 17.42
C ILE A 164 6.59 -3.26 16.20
N PHE A 165 5.35 -3.72 16.07
CA PHE A 165 4.90 -4.50 14.92
C PHE A 165 5.10 -3.74 13.60
N ILE A 166 4.75 -2.46 13.53
CA ILE A 166 4.99 -1.62 12.35
C ILE A 166 6.49 -1.52 12.04
N ILE A 167 7.33 -1.25 13.04
CA ILE A 167 8.79 -1.14 12.86
C ILE A 167 9.37 -2.46 12.36
N VAL A 168 8.99 -3.58 12.96
CA VAL A 168 9.42 -4.92 12.55
C VAL A 168 9.03 -5.19 11.09
N LEU A 169 7.88 -4.73 10.62
CA LEU A 169 7.46 -4.90 9.23
C LEU A 169 8.17 -3.98 8.25
N ILE A 170 8.54 -2.77 8.68
CA ILE A 170 9.42 -1.89 7.89
C ILE A 170 10.79 -2.54 7.73
N ILE A 171 11.38 -3.06 8.81
CA ILE A 171 12.64 -3.82 8.77
C ILE A 171 12.48 -5.09 7.94
N GLY A 172 11.37 -5.81 8.10
CA GLY A 172 11.03 -6.99 7.31
C GLY A 172 10.95 -6.69 5.82
N SER A 173 10.66 -5.45 5.43
CA SER A 173 10.64 -5.02 4.03
C SER A 173 12.05 -4.82 3.43
N LEU A 174 13.09 -4.75 4.27
CA LEU A 174 14.51 -4.85 3.88
C LEU A 174 14.98 -6.32 3.76
N ILE A 175 14.25 -7.27 4.34
CA ILE A 175 14.55 -8.70 4.18
C ILE A 175 13.81 -9.23 2.96
N VAL A 176 12.50 -8.98 2.89
CA VAL A 176 11.62 -9.42 1.80
C VAL A 176 11.05 -8.21 1.08
N ALA A 177 11.31 -8.11 -0.23
CA ALA A 177 10.81 -7.00 -1.04
C ALA A 177 9.27 -6.85 -0.91
N ASN A 178 8.83 -5.65 -0.51
CA ASN A 178 7.43 -5.27 -0.34
C ASN A 178 6.65 -6.13 0.68
N ALA A 179 7.29 -6.62 1.75
CA ALA A 179 6.69 -7.51 2.74
C ALA A 179 5.33 -6.99 3.27
N TRP A 180 5.28 -5.72 3.69
CA TRP A 180 4.04 -5.10 4.19
C TRP A 180 2.88 -5.23 3.21
N CYS A 181 3.09 -4.82 1.95
CA CYS A 181 2.04 -4.82 0.92
C CYS A 181 1.63 -6.23 0.47
N ARG A 182 2.48 -7.24 0.67
CA ARG A 182 2.23 -8.62 0.25
C ARG A 182 1.53 -9.48 1.30
N PHE A 183 1.79 -9.21 2.58
CA PHE A 183 1.42 -10.13 3.66
C PHE A 183 0.61 -9.50 4.79
N VAL A 184 0.66 -8.17 4.98
CA VAL A 184 0.08 -7.55 6.19
C VAL A 184 -0.92 -6.44 5.90
N CYS A 185 -0.73 -5.64 4.86
CA CYS A 185 -1.55 -4.45 4.62
C CYS A 185 -3.05 -4.79 4.44
N PRO A 186 -3.94 -4.39 5.37
CA PRO A 186 -5.37 -4.72 5.27
C PRO A 186 -6.02 -4.03 4.07
N ALA A 187 -5.67 -2.77 3.80
CA ALA A 187 -6.13 -2.04 2.62
C ALA A 187 -5.65 -2.71 1.32
N GLY A 188 -4.42 -3.22 1.29
CA GLY A 188 -3.90 -3.99 0.18
C GLY A 188 -4.71 -5.27 -0.04
N GLY A 189 -5.01 -6.01 1.03
CA GLY A 189 -5.88 -7.20 0.99
C GLY A 189 -7.25 -6.88 0.38
N LEU A 190 -7.91 -5.81 0.84
CA LEU A 190 -9.17 -5.36 0.31
C LEU A 190 -9.08 -5.06 -1.20
N PHE A 191 -8.07 -4.30 -1.62
CA PHE A 191 -7.89 -4.00 -3.05
C PHE A 191 -7.57 -5.23 -3.89
N GLU A 192 -6.96 -6.28 -3.34
CA GLU A 192 -6.79 -7.53 -4.09
C GLU A 192 -8.14 -8.19 -4.36
N ILE A 193 -9.04 -8.19 -3.38
CA ILE A 193 -10.39 -8.74 -3.53
C ILE A 193 -11.12 -7.93 -4.60
N VAL A 194 -11.07 -6.60 -4.52
CA VAL A 194 -11.71 -5.70 -5.50
C VAL A 194 -11.06 -5.80 -6.89
N LYS A 195 -9.76 -6.09 -6.99
CA LYS A 195 -9.05 -6.30 -8.28
C LYS A 195 -9.71 -7.36 -9.15
N LYS A 196 -10.42 -8.35 -8.57
CA LYS A 196 -11.13 -9.38 -9.34
C LYS A 196 -12.30 -8.80 -10.16
N ILE A 197 -12.93 -7.75 -9.65
CA ILE A 197 -14.07 -7.07 -10.27
C ILE A 197 -13.68 -5.72 -10.90
N SER A 198 -12.40 -5.33 -10.84
CA SER A 198 -11.99 -4.02 -11.33
C SER A 198 -12.09 -3.90 -12.85
N LEU A 199 -12.66 -2.79 -13.33
CA LEU A 199 -12.96 -2.57 -14.75
C LEU A 199 -11.71 -2.50 -15.61
N PHE A 200 -10.67 -1.81 -15.13
CA PHE A 200 -9.42 -1.59 -15.84
C PHE A 200 -8.24 -2.16 -15.06
N GLY A 201 -7.16 -2.52 -15.76
CA GLY A 201 -5.91 -2.94 -15.15
C GLY A 201 -4.89 -3.41 -16.19
N ILE A 202 -3.77 -3.94 -15.69
CA ILE A 202 -2.77 -4.59 -16.53
C ILE A 202 -3.23 -6.02 -16.81
N ARG A 203 -3.42 -6.32 -18.09
CA ARG A 203 -3.92 -7.60 -18.60
C ARG A 203 -2.92 -8.23 -19.56
N LYS A 204 -3.07 -9.54 -19.79
CA LYS A 204 -2.28 -10.29 -20.77
C LYS A 204 -3.18 -10.91 -21.84
N THR A 205 -2.71 -10.95 -23.09
CA THR A 205 -3.36 -11.68 -24.18
C THR A 205 -2.86 -13.12 -24.28
N SER A 206 -3.55 -13.93 -25.08
CA SER A 206 -3.14 -15.29 -25.45
C SER A 206 -1.81 -15.34 -26.22
N ALA A 207 -1.32 -14.21 -26.75
CA ALA A 207 -0.01 -14.09 -27.38
C ALA A 207 1.18 -14.18 -26.39
N CYS A 208 0.94 -14.25 -25.08
CA CYS A 208 2.03 -14.35 -24.10
C CYS A 208 2.69 -15.74 -24.11
N ASP A 209 3.98 -15.78 -24.47
CA ASP A 209 4.83 -16.98 -24.53
C ASP A 209 5.43 -17.41 -23.18
N ASN A 210 5.05 -16.75 -22.08
CA ASN A 210 5.55 -17.00 -20.72
C ASN A 210 7.09 -16.85 -20.54
N CYS A 211 7.76 -15.99 -21.31
CA CYS A 211 9.21 -15.75 -21.24
C CYS A 211 9.76 -15.18 -19.91
N ASP A 212 8.88 -14.82 -18.96
CA ASP A 212 9.22 -14.23 -17.66
C ASP A 212 10.01 -12.90 -17.67
N ALA A 213 10.14 -12.23 -18.81
CA ALA A 213 10.80 -10.92 -18.90
C ALA A 213 10.15 -9.88 -17.97
N CYS A 214 8.82 -9.91 -17.84
CA CYS A 214 8.07 -9.03 -16.94
C CYS A 214 8.47 -9.17 -15.45
N LEU A 215 8.93 -10.35 -15.02
CA LEU A 215 9.30 -10.60 -13.62
C LEU A 215 10.62 -9.93 -13.25
N ARG A 216 11.49 -9.65 -14.22
CA ARG A 216 12.79 -8.98 -13.97
C ARG A 216 12.60 -7.54 -13.52
N VAL A 217 11.55 -6.87 -14.01
CA VAL A 217 11.24 -5.46 -13.70
C VAL A 217 10.13 -5.31 -12.65
N CYS A 218 9.32 -6.34 -12.42
CA CYS A 218 8.25 -6.29 -11.43
C CYS A 218 8.78 -6.22 -9.99
N GLU A 219 8.54 -5.11 -9.30
CA GLU A 219 8.90 -4.90 -7.89
C GLU A 219 8.19 -5.88 -6.94
N MET A 220 7.01 -6.36 -7.32
CA MET A 220 6.22 -7.32 -6.54
C MET A 220 6.58 -8.79 -6.84
N GLY A 221 7.35 -9.06 -7.91
CA GLY A 221 7.74 -10.40 -8.33
C GLY A 221 6.58 -11.28 -8.81
N THR A 222 5.58 -10.69 -9.48
CA THR A 222 4.33 -11.33 -9.93
C THR A 222 4.07 -11.03 -11.41
N ARG A 223 3.46 -11.97 -12.14
CA ARG A 223 3.03 -11.69 -13.54
C ARG A 223 1.76 -10.81 -13.54
N PRO A 224 1.41 -10.16 -14.67
CA PRO A 224 0.09 -9.57 -14.88
C PRO A 224 -1.05 -10.49 -14.43
N GLU A 225 -2.10 -9.90 -13.85
CA GLU A 225 -3.30 -10.60 -13.33
C GLU A 225 -3.07 -11.53 -12.13
N GLU A 226 -1.84 -11.95 -11.87
CA GLU A 226 -1.51 -12.77 -10.71
C GLU A 226 -1.76 -12.04 -9.40
N MET A 227 -1.86 -12.86 -8.36
CA MET A 227 -1.93 -12.46 -6.97
C MET A 227 -0.85 -11.42 -6.63
N ASN A 228 -1.22 -10.33 -5.96
CA ASN A 228 -0.34 -9.23 -5.58
C ASN A 228 0.16 -8.29 -6.69
N CYS A 229 -0.25 -8.50 -7.96
CA CYS A 229 0.00 -7.51 -9.01
C CYS A 229 -0.68 -6.17 -8.65
N ASN A 230 0.11 -5.09 -8.64
CA ASN A 230 -0.33 -3.74 -8.25
C ASN A 230 -0.69 -2.85 -9.45
N ASN A 231 -0.88 -3.41 -10.65
CA ASN A 231 -1.20 -2.66 -11.86
C ASN A 231 -0.31 -1.41 -12.05
N CYS A 232 1.00 -1.51 -11.80
CA CYS A 232 1.90 -0.36 -11.93
C CYS A 232 2.37 -0.07 -13.37
N GLY A 233 2.18 -1.03 -14.29
CA GLY A 233 2.53 -0.88 -15.71
C GLY A 233 4.02 -0.97 -16.04
N SER A 234 4.90 -1.22 -15.07
CA SER A 234 6.34 -1.33 -15.35
C SER A 234 6.72 -2.52 -16.24
N CYS A 235 5.85 -3.50 -16.43
CA CYS A 235 6.09 -4.62 -17.35
C CYS A 235 5.75 -4.31 -18.81
N LEU A 236 5.02 -3.23 -19.10
CA LEU A 236 4.53 -2.91 -20.45
C LEU A 236 5.68 -2.74 -21.46
N HIS A 237 6.74 -2.02 -21.07
CA HIS A 237 7.86 -1.68 -21.96
C HIS A 237 8.88 -2.81 -22.18
N VAL A 238 8.73 -3.94 -21.48
CA VAL A 238 9.68 -5.07 -21.53
C VAL A 238 9.10 -6.25 -22.32
N CYS A 239 7.80 -6.23 -22.62
CA CYS A 239 7.17 -7.31 -23.37
C CYS A 239 7.60 -7.24 -24.83
N HIS A 240 8.38 -8.21 -25.30
CA HIS A 240 8.82 -8.27 -26.70
C HIS A 240 7.68 -8.57 -27.68
N ASN A 241 6.62 -9.24 -27.20
CA ASN A 241 5.48 -9.65 -28.03
C ASN A 241 4.25 -8.74 -27.88
N ASP A 242 4.40 -7.57 -27.23
CA ASP A 242 3.30 -6.63 -26.93
C ASP A 242 2.03 -7.29 -26.34
N ALA A 243 2.20 -8.42 -25.65
CA ALA A 243 1.11 -9.23 -25.12
C ALA A 243 0.52 -8.66 -23.81
N ILE A 244 1.18 -7.67 -23.21
CA ILE A 244 0.74 -7.00 -21.98
C ILE A 244 0.17 -5.63 -22.35
N TYR A 245 -1.04 -5.34 -21.90
CA TYR A 245 -1.69 -4.05 -22.17
C TYR A 245 -2.43 -3.51 -20.95
N TRP A 246 -2.68 -2.20 -20.96
CA TRP A 246 -3.57 -1.54 -20.00
C TRP A 246 -4.97 -1.46 -20.59
N GLY A 247 -5.98 -2.03 -19.93
CA GLY A 247 -7.34 -1.98 -20.46
C GLY A 247 -8.37 -2.80 -19.69
N LYS A 248 -9.54 -2.95 -20.30
CA LYS A 248 -10.60 -3.84 -19.81
C LYS A 248 -10.22 -5.30 -20.01
N LYS A 249 -10.75 -6.17 -19.15
CA LYS A 249 -10.63 -7.62 -19.35
C LYS A 249 -11.43 -7.99 -20.60
N LYS A 250 -10.75 -8.52 -21.63
CA LYS A 250 -11.45 -9.15 -22.75
C LYS A 250 -12.00 -10.49 -22.27
N HIS A 251 -13.29 -10.72 -22.48
CA HIS A 251 -13.89 -12.04 -22.38
C HIS A 251 -13.60 -12.71 -23.71
N GLU A 252 -12.51 -13.47 -23.78
CA GLU A 252 -12.29 -14.50 -24.81
C GLU A 252 -12.99 -15.78 -24.36
#